data_AF-A1TYN0-F1
#
_entry.id   AF-A1TYN0-F1
#
_cell.length_a   1.000
_cell.length_b   1.000
_cell.length_c   1.000
_cell.angle_alpha   90.00
_cell.angle_beta   90.00
_cell.angle_gamma   90.00
#
_symmetry.space_group_name_H-M   'P 1'
#
loop_
_entity.id
_entity.type
_entity.pdbx_description
1 polymer ?
#
loop_
_entity_poly.entity_id
_entity_poly.type
_entity_poly.pdbx_seq_one_letter_code
_entity_poly.pdbx_strand_id
1 'polypeptide(L)'
;MRWQAVGNAMIVMAAVVALPAQALQDPTRPPGVQSRAVEATPPRTLELGSIVHGTDRRVAVIEGVALTEGESHDGIRVRRIYRDRVEILDNGQHRVLYPETLPQVRRTQ
;
A
#
# COMPACT_ATOMS: atom_id res chain seq x y z
N MET A 1 26.84 -73.51 -27.97
CA MET A 1 27.22 -74.21 -26.72
C MET A 1 28.68 -73.92 -26.40
N ARG A 2 28.97 -72.79 -25.74
CA ARG A 2 30.30 -72.47 -25.18
C ARG A 2 30.05 -71.70 -23.89
N TRP A 3 29.98 -72.45 -22.80
CA TRP A 3 29.91 -71.93 -21.45
C TRP A 3 31.30 -71.41 -21.07
N GLN A 4 31.38 -70.15 -20.64
CA GLN A 4 32.46 -69.72 -19.76
C GLN A 4 31.84 -68.92 -18.63
N ALA A 5 31.58 -69.64 -17.54
CA ALA A 5 31.30 -69.11 -16.23
C ALA A 5 32.65 -69.02 -15.48
N VAL A 6 33.13 -67.81 -15.27
CA VAL A 6 34.10 -67.43 -14.24
C VAL A 6 33.72 -65.98 -13.89
N GLY A 7 32.95 -65.73 -12.85
CA GLY A 7 33.39 -65.92 -11.48
C GLY A 7 34.08 -64.64 -11.03
N ASN A 8 33.32 -63.67 -10.51
CA ASN A 8 33.88 -62.75 -9.53
C ASN A 8 32.82 -61.95 -8.79
N ALA A 9 33.00 -61.92 -7.48
CA ALA A 9 32.64 -60.83 -6.58
C ALA A 9 31.16 -60.42 -6.55
N MET A 10 30.39 -61.22 -5.81
CA MET A 10 29.24 -60.72 -5.06
C MET A 10 29.75 -59.71 -4.01
N ILE A 11 29.92 -58.45 -4.40
CA ILE A 11 30.04 -57.33 -3.47
C ILE A 11 28.64 -56.78 -3.29
N VAL A 12 28.03 -57.15 -2.16
CA VAL A 12 26.83 -56.52 -1.61
C VAL A 12 27.22 -55.11 -1.20
N MET A 13 27.11 -54.15 -2.11
CA MET A 13 27.17 -52.73 -1.79
C MET A 13 25.73 -52.24 -1.63
N ALA A 14 25.14 -52.56 -0.48
CA ALA A 14 23.86 -52.00 -0.07
C ALA A 14 24.06 -50.50 0.17
N ALA A 15 23.91 -49.70 -0.89
CA ALA A 15 23.84 -48.25 -0.81
C ALA A 15 22.57 -47.88 -0.04
N VAL A 16 22.71 -47.59 1.25
CA VAL A 16 21.65 -46.98 2.06
C VAL A 16 21.53 -45.52 1.59
N VAL A 17 20.68 -45.30 0.59
CA VAL A 17 20.28 -43.96 0.18
C VAL A 17 19.31 -43.44 1.23
N ALA A 18 19.77 -42.52 2.07
CA ALA A 18 18.91 -41.78 2.98
C ALA A 18 17.95 -40.91 2.15
N LEU A 19 16.68 -41.30 2.11
CA LEU A 19 15.62 -40.51 1.50
C LEU A 19 15.39 -39.24 2.35
N PRO A 20 15.31 -38.03 1.76
CA PRO A 20 14.87 -36.87 2.52
C PRO A 20 13.39 -37.07 2.87
N ALA A 21 13.08 -37.11 4.17
CA ALA A 21 11.72 -37.02 4.65
C ALA A 21 11.16 -35.65 4.24
N GLN A 22 10.37 -35.63 3.17
CA GLN A 22 9.70 -34.42 2.73
C GLN A 22 8.58 -34.13 3.73
N ALA A 23 8.80 -33.10 4.55
CA ALA A 23 7.81 -32.61 5.50
C ALA A 23 6.50 -32.34 4.77
N LEU A 24 5.45 -33.02 5.22
CA LEU A 24 4.08 -32.82 4.77
C LEU A 24 3.73 -31.35 4.99
N GLN A 25 3.66 -30.59 3.89
CA GLN A 25 3.35 -29.16 3.93
C GLN A 25 1.90 -29.02 4.34
N ASP A 26 1.67 -28.55 5.58
CA ASP A 26 0.34 -28.27 6.10
C ASP A 26 -0.36 -27.22 5.22
N PRO A 27 -1.45 -27.59 4.52
CA PRO A 27 -2.14 -26.73 3.56
C PRO A 27 -3.02 -25.67 4.25
N THR A 28 -3.09 -25.59 5.58
CA THR A 28 -3.92 -24.58 6.27
C THR A 28 -3.19 -23.26 6.49
N ARG A 29 -2.17 -22.92 5.69
CA ARG A 29 -1.64 -21.56 5.71
C ARG A 29 -2.67 -20.65 5.03
N PRO A 30 -3.37 -19.77 5.77
CA PRO A 30 -4.28 -18.82 5.14
C PRO A 30 -3.47 -17.99 4.13
N PRO A 31 -4.05 -17.64 2.98
CA PRO A 31 -3.36 -16.83 1.99
C PRO A 31 -2.86 -15.57 2.68
N GLY A 32 -1.54 -15.45 2.76
CA GLY A 32 -0.90 -14.28 3.33
C GLY A 32 -1.45 -13.07 2.60
N VAL A 33 -2.00 -12.12 3.36
CA VAL A 33 -2.29 -10.78 2.87
C VAL A 33 -1.00 -10.30 2.23
N GLN A 34 -0.91 -10.42 0.90
CA GLN A 34 0.05 -9.70 0.12
C GLN A 34 -0.42 -8.26 0.22
N SER A 35 -0.03 -7.61 1.32
CA SER A 35 -0.01 -6.17 1.42
C SER A 35 0.95 -5.74 0.33
N ARG A 36 0.41 -5.60 -0.90
CA ARG A 36 1.10 -4.95 -2.01
C ARG A 36 1.55 -3.63 -1.43
N ALA A 37 2.86 -3.51 -1.19
CA ALA A 37 3.44 -2.26 -0.77
C ALA A 37 3.03 -1.28 -1.86
N VAL A 38 2.05 -0.43 -1.55
CA VAL A 38 1.68 0.69 -2.40
C VAL A 38 2.95 1.50 -2.43
N GLU A 39 3.62 1.47 -3.58
CA GLU A 39 4.84 2.21 -3.83
C GLU A 39 4.52 3.66 -3.47
N ALA A 40 5.02 4.11 -2.32
CA ALA A 40 4.64 5.38 -1.74
C ALA A 40 5.20 6.45 -2.68
N THR A 41 4.32 6.95 -3.56
CA THR A 41 4.66 8.06 -4.43
C THR A 41 5.09 9.19 -3.51
N PRO A 42 6.24 9.85 -3.76
CA PRO A 42 6.76 10.87 -2.89
C PRO A 42 5.65 11.90 -2.61
N PRO A 43 5.49 12.34 -1.35
CA PRO A 43 4.39 13.22 -0.98
C PRO A 43 4.50 14.52 -1.78
N ARG A 44 3.63 14.68 -2.79
CA ARG A 44 3.50 15.93 -3.53
C ARG A 44 3.06 17.03 -2.55
N THR A 45 3.57 18.25 -2.70
CA THR A 45 3.05 19.38 -1.92
C THR A 45 1.66 19.69 -2.46
N LEU A 46 0.64 19.53 -1.62
CA LEU A 46 -0.73 19.93 -1.91
C LEU A 46 -1.06 21.09 -0.99
N GLU A 47 -1.55 22.16 -1.57
CA GLU A 47 -1.94 23.38 -0.89
C GLU A 47 -3.46 23.52 -0.90
N LEU A 48 -4.00 23.74 0.30
CA LEU A 48 -5.40 24.06 0.48
C LEU A 48 -5.53 25.58 0.47
N GLY A 49 -6.14 26.12 -0.58
CA GLY A 49 -6.31 27.56 -0.72
C GLY A 49 -7.40 28.10 0.19
N SER A 50 -8.61 27.55 0.11
CA SER A 50 -9.73 28.00 0.93
C SER A 50 -10.76 26.93 1.22
N ILE A 51 -11.54 27.15 2.28
CA ILE A 51 -12.66 26.30 2.68
C ILE A 51 -13.92 27.14 2.71
N VAL A 52 -14.94 26.71 1.97
CA VAL A 52 -16.31 27.24 2.07
C VAL A 52 -17.15 26.20 2.80
N HIS A 53 -17.38 26.43 4.09
CA HIS A 53 -18.17 25.52 4.94
C HIS A 53 -19.50 26.19 5.35
N GLY A 54 -20.55 25.94 4.59
CA GLY A 54 -21.93 26.35 4.89
C GLY A 54 -22.80 25.19 5.37
N THR A 55 -24.05 25.48 5.72
CA THR A 55 -25.05 24.45 6.11
C THR A 55 -25.48 23.63 4.90
N ASP A 56 -25.69 24.29 3.75
CA ASP A 56 -26.20 23.66 2.53
C ASP A 56 -25.09 23.19 1.58
N ARG A 57 -23.88 23.74 1.71
CA ARG A 57 -22.74 23.43 0.83
C ARG A 57 -21.42 23.36 1.56
N ARG A 58 -20.60 22.39 1.20
CA ARG A 58 -19.20 22.26 1.65
C ARG A 58 -18.31 22.11 0.44
N VAL A 59 -17.39 23.06 0.27
CA VAL A 59 -16.48 23.12 -0.86
C VAL A 59 -15.09 23.45 -0.35
N ALA A 60 -14.09 22.73 -0.83
CA ALA A 60 -12.68 22.98 -0.58
C ALA A 60 -11.99 23.34 -1.89
N VAL A 61 -11.18 24.40 -1.89
CA VAL A 61 -10.38 24.78 -3.06
C VAL A 61 -8.97 24.23 -2.85
N ILE A 62 -8.62 23.19 -3.59
CA ILE A 62 -7.32 22.50 -3.54
C ILE A 62 -6.63 22.74 -4.87
N GLU A 63 -5.41 23.31 -4.87
CA GLU A 63 -4.69 23.66 -6.11
C GLU A 63 -5.51 24.54 -7.09
N GLY A 64 -6.38 25.41 -6.55
CA GLY A 64 -7.28 26.24 -7.35
C GLY A 64 -8.54 25.53 -7.88
N VAL A 65 -8.71 24.23 -7.62
CA VAL A 65 -9.88 23.45 -8.01
C VAL A 65 -10.87 23.33 -6.85
N ALA A 66 -12.11 23.74 -7.08
CA ALA A 66 -13.19 23.60 -6.12
C ALA A 66 -13.73 22.16 -6.12
N LEU A 67 -13.58 21.46 -4.99
CA LEU A 67 -14.00 20.08 -4.80
C LEU A 67 -14.99 19.97 -3.63
N THR A 68 -15.95 19.08 -3.79
CA THR A 68 -16.96 18.74 -2.77
C THR A 68 -16.64 17.42 -2.05
N GLU A 69 -17.31 17.15 -0.92
CA GLU A 69 -17.15 15.87 -0.21
C GLU A 69 -17.50 14.69 -1.14
N GLY A 70 -16.56 13.74 -1.27
CA GLY A 70 -16.71 12.55 -2.12
C GLY A 70 -16.17 12.72 -3.54
N GLU A 71 -15.97 13.96 -4.00
CA GLU A 71 -15.42 14.29 -5.30
C GLU A 71 -13.92 13.95 -5.38
N SER A 72 -13.47 13.62 -6.59
CA SER A 72 -12.07 13.29 -6.85
C SER A 72 -11.54 14.00 -8.07
N HIS A 73 -10.31 14.53 -7.95
CA HIS A 73 -9.60 15.21 -9.02
C HIS A 73 -8.10 14.93 -8.89
N ASP A 74 -7.44 14.64 -10.02
CA ASP A 74 -5.99 14.41 -10.09
C ASP A 74 -5.44 13.42 -9.04
N GLY A 75 -6.15 12.30 -8.83
CA GLY A 75 -5.78 11.28 -7.83
C GLY A 75 -6.03 11.68 -6.36
N ILE A 76 -6.54 12.88 -6.12
CA ILE A 76 -7.04 13.34 -4.81
C ILE A 76 -8.51 13.02 -4.72
N ARG A 77 -8.96 12.49 -3.60
CA ARG A 77 -10.39 12.37 -3.26
C ARG A 77 -10.69 13.06 -1.95
N VAL A 78 -11.66 13.95 -1.94
CA VAL A 78 -12.09 14.61 -0.71
C VAL A 78 -12.93 13.65 0.11
N ARG A 79 -12.54 13.41 1.36
CA ARG A 79 -13.29 12.57 2.30
C ARG A 79 -14.27 13.38 3.12
N ARG A 80 -13.78 14.46 3.73
CA ARG A 80 -14.52 15.32 4.66
C ARG A 80 -13.98 16.73 4.58
N ILE A 81 -14.87 17.71 4.60
CA ILE A 81 -14.53 19.13 4.65
C ILE A 81 -14.97 19.65 6.03
N TYR A 82 -13.99 20.05 6.85
CA TYR A 82 -14.24 20.73 8.13
C TYR A 82 -14.06 22.24 7.94
N ARG A 83 -14.31 23.04 8.97
CA ARG A 83 -14.16 24.51 8.89
C ARG A 83 -12.69 24.94 8.82
N ASP A 84 -11.81 24.18 9.42
CA ASP A 84 -10.40 24.48 9.67
C ASP A 84 -9.44 23.61 8.86
N ARG A 85 -9.93 22.49 8.31
CA ARG A 85 -9.12 21.49 7.63
C ARG A 85 -9.94 20.68 6.63
N VAL A 86 -9.24 20.00 5.72
CA VAL A 86 -9.85 19.08 4.76
C VAL A 86 -9.12 17.75 4.82
N GLU A 87 -9.88 16.67 4.96
CA GLU A 87 -9.36 15.30 4.87
C GLU A 87 -9.46 14.81 3.43
N ILE A 88 -8.35 14.35 2.88
CA ILE A 88 -8.25 13.83 1.53
C ILE A 88 -7.62 12.44 1.50
N LEU A 89 -7.86 11.72 0.42
CA LEU A 89 -7.11 10.56 0.00
C LEU A 89 -6.30 10.96 -1.23
N ASP A 90 -4.98 10.95 -1.12
CA ASP A 90 -4.05 11.18 -2.22
C ASP A 90 -3.46 9.83 -2.65
N ASN A 91 -3.83 9.32 -3.82
CA ASN A 91 -3.41 7.99 -4.31
C ASN A 91 -3.65 6.85 -3.30
N GLY A 92 -4.72 6.96 -2.51
CA GLY A 92 -5.08 6.01 -1.46
C GLY A 92 -4.43 6.28 -0.10
N GLN A 93 -3.50 7.24 0.00
CA GLN A 93 -2.92 7.67 1.26
C GLN A 93 -3.77 8.77 1.91
N HIS A 94 -4.14 8.56 3.16
CA HIS A 94 -4.89 9.56 3.92
C HIS A 94 -4.00 10.76 4.29
N ARG A 95 -4.46 11.97 3.99
CA ARG A 95 -3.76 13.21 4.33
C ARG A 95 -4.75 14.29 4.77
N VAL A 96 -4.29 15.13 5.69
CA VAL A 96 -5.04 16.31 6.15
C VAL A 96 -4.36 17.56 5.61
N LEU A 97 -5.13 18.43 4.99
CA LEU A 97 -4.68 19.74 4.52
C LEU A 97 -5.26 20.85 5.39
N TYR A 98 -4.45 21.88 5.63
CA TYR A 98 -4.82 23.07 6.36
C TYR A 98 -4.76 24.28 5.43
N PRO A 99 -5.70 25.23 5.52
CA PRO A 99 -5.61 26.47 4.77
C PRO A 99 -4.34 27.20 5.15
N GLU A 100 -3.70 27.84 4.18
CA GLU A 100 -2.56 28.69 4.47
C GLU A 100 -3.04 29.88 5.33
N THR A 101 -2.62 29.92 6.60
CA THR A 101 -3.00 31.02 7.49
C THR A 101 -2.19 32.25 7.11
N LEU A 102 -2.86 33.27 6.61
CA LEU A 102 -2.22 34.56 6.36
C LEU A 102 -1.57 35.07 7.66
N PRO A 103 -0.30 35.54 7.63
CA PRO A 103 0.35 36.09 8.80
C PRO A 103 -0.48 37.25 9.35
N GLN A 104 -0.89 37.14 10.62
CA GLN A 104 -1.68 38.19 11.27
C GLN A 104 -0.85 39.45 11.41
N VAL A 105 -1.18 40.47 10.61
CA VAL A 105 -0.56 41.79 10.74
C VAL A 105 -1.01 42.39 12.07
N ARG A 106 -0.10 42.46 13.05
CA ARG A 106 -0.34 43.21 14.29
C ARG A 106 -0.57 44.66 13.88
N ARG A 107 -1.81 45.14 13.96
CA ARG A 107 -2.09 46.58 13.96
C ARG A 107 -1.52 47.16 15.25
N THR A 108 -0.31 47.66 15.20
CA THR A 108 0.21 48.60 16.19
C THR A 108 -0.49 49.94 15.94
N GLN A 109 -1.28 50.38 16.93
CA GLN A 109 -1.68 51.79 17.04
C GLN A 109 -0.50 52.63 17.52
#